data_AF-A0A525CMP7-F1
#
_entry.id   AF-A0A525CMP7-F1
#
_cell.length_a   1.000
_cell.length_b   1.000
_cell.length_c   1.000
_cell.angle_alpha   90.00
_cell.angle_beta   90.00
_cell.angle_gamma   90.00
#
_symmetry.space_group_name_H-M   'P 1'
#
loop_
_entity.id
_entity.type
_entity.pdbx_description
1 polymer ?
#
loop_
_entity_poly.entity_id
_entity_poly.type
_entity_poly.pdbx_seq_one_letter_code
_entity_poly.pdbx_strand_id
1 'polypeptide(L)' 'MLGFEDTSIAFVYIANIVAVTVCVIYGIINWNKGADTEAEEIAEELQWEKEEAELDKDL' A
#
# COMPACT_ATOMS: atom_id res chain seq x y z
N MET A 1 -2.34 21.37 -31.81
CA MET A 1 -1.79 21.06 -30.47
C MET A 1 -2.69 21.71 -29.42
N LEU A 2 -2.81 21.14 -28.22
CA LEU A 2 -3.63 21.61 -27.07
C LEU A 2 -3.20 23.01 -26.55
N GLY A 3 -3.10 24.03 -27.41
CA GLY A 3 -2.53 25.34 -27.08
C GLY A 3 -1.00 25.36 -26.90
N PHE A 4 -0.34 24.21 -26.82
CA PHE A 4 1.12 24.11 -26.72
C PHE A 4 1.80 24.19 -28.09
N GLU A 5 2.89 24.95 -28.16
CA GLU A 5 3.71 25.10 -29.37
C GLU A 5 4.53 23.83 -29.69
N ASP A 6 4.91 23.08 -28.64
CA ASP A 6 5.66 21.82 -28.73
C ASP A 6 4.80 20.61 -28.36
N THR A 7 4.70 19.65 -29.27
CA THR A 7 3.99 18.38 -29.08
C THR A 7 4.56 17.58 -27.90
N SER A 8 5.86 17.69 -27.64
CA SER A 8 6.56 17.00 -26.57
C SER A 8 6.06 17.45 -25.20
N ILE A 9 5.81 18.75 -25.03
CA ILE A 9 5.29 19.34 -23.79
C ILE A 9 3.86 18.85 -23.54
N ALA A 10 3.00 18.86 -24.57
CA ALA A 10 1.65 18.34 -24.46
C ALA A 10 1.63 16.85 -24.07
N PHE A 11 2.54 16.05 -24.64
CA PHE A 11 2.67 14.63 -24.29
C PHE A 11 3.07 14.43 -22.83
N VAL A 12 4.04 15.19 -22.31
CA VAL A 12 4.47 15.09 -20.91
C VAL A 12 3.32 15.37 -19.95
N TYR A 13 2.50 16.40 -20.20
CA TYR A 13 1.34 16.69 -19.37
C TYR A 13 0.30 15.56 -19.38
N ILE A 14 0.00 15.01 -20.56
CA ILE A 14 -0.93 13.88 -20.69
C ILE A 14 -0.39 12.65 -19.96
N ALA A 15 0.90 12.33 -20.16
CA ALA A 15 1.56 11.21 -19.51
C ALA A 15 1.55 11.35 -17.99
N ASN A 16 1.72 12.57 -17.46
CA ASN A 16 1.66 12.82 -16.02
C ASN A 16 0.25 12.55 -15.45
N ILE A 17 -0.80 13.04 -16.12
CA ILE A 17 -2.19 12.77 -15.72
C ILE A 17 -2.48 11.28 -15.75
N VAL A 18 -2.03 10.57 -16.79
CA VAL A 18 -2.18 9.11 -16.90
C VAL A 18 -1.44 8.40 -15.77
N ALA A 19 -0.19 8.80 -15.46
CA ALA A 19 0.60 8.19 -14.39
C ALA A 19 -0.09 8.34 -13.02
N VAL A 20 -0.56 9.55 -12.69
CA VAL A 20 -1.31 9.79 -11.45
C VAL A 20 -2.58 8.95 -11.41
N THR A 21 -3.31 8.87 -12.52
CA THR A 21 -4.55 8.09 -12.62
C THR A 21 -4.29 6.61 -12.38
N VAL A 22 -3.25 6.04 -13.01
CA VAL A 22 -2.86 4.65 -12.82
C VAL A 22 -2.46 4.38 -11.37
N CYS A 23 -1.66 5.24 -10.74
CA CYS A 23 -1.27 5.09 -9.34
C CYS A 23 -2.47 5.09 -8.39
N VAL A 24 -3.42 6.01 -8.59
CA VAL A 24 -4.63 6.11 -7.77
C VAL A 24 -5.52 4.88 -7.95
N ILE A 25 -5.77 4.46 -9.19
CA ILE A 25 -6.58 3.26 -9.48
C ILE A 25 -5.94 2.02 -8.87
N TYR A 26 -4.62 1.84 -9.06
CA TYR A 26 -3.90 0.71 -8.49
C TYR A 26 -3.99 0.71 -6.97
N GLY A 27 -3.75 1.87 -6.32
CA GLY A 27 -3.91 2.04 -4.89
C GLY A 27 -5.32 1.63 -4.44
N ILE A 28 -6.37 2.18 -5.04
CA ILE A 28 -7.76 1.84 -4.68
C ILE A 28 -8.07 0.34 -4.85
N ILE A 29 -7.56 -0.31 -5.91
CA ILE A 29 -7.81 -1.74 -6.14
C ILE A 29 -7.01 -2.62 -5.17
N ASN A 30 -5.82 -2.18 -4.76
CA ASN A 30 -4.85 -3.03 -4.07
C ASN A 30 -4.61 -2.64 -2.60
N TRP A 31 -5.21 -1.55 -2.09
CA TRP A 31 -4.93 -1.06 -0.73
C TRP A 31 -5.34 -2.04 0.38
N ASN A 32 -6.34 -2.89 0.13
CA ASN A 32 -6.88 -3.83 1.12
C ASN A 32 -6.52 -5.30 0.84
N LYS A 33 -5.68 -5.57 -0.17
CA LYS A 33 -5.23 -6.94 -0.47
C LYS A 33 -4.11 -7.30 0.49
N GLY A 34 -4.44 -8.11 1.50
CA GLY A 34 -3.54 -8.46 2.60
C GLY A 34 -4.16 -8.25 3.98
N ALA A 35 -5.29 -7.55 4.08
CA ALA A 35 -6.01 -7.39 5.34
C ALA A 35 -6.66 -8.69 5.84
N ASP A 36 -6.76 -9.72 4.99
CA ASP A 36 -7.35 -11.00 5.37
C ASP A 36 -6.50 -11.77 6.40
N THR A 37 -5.20 -11.50 6.51
CA THR A 37 -4.29 -12.12 7.50
C THR A 37 -4.15 -11.31 8.78
N GLU A 38 -4.66 -10.09 8.85
CA GLU A 38 -4.48 -9.19 10.00
C GLU A 38 -5.01 -9.81 11.30
N ALA A 39 -6.16 -10.49 11.24
CA ALA A 39 -6.71 -11.17 12.41
C ALA A 39 -5.88 -12.39 12.87
N GLU A 40 -5.23 -13.08 11.93
CA GLU A 40 -4.35 -14.21 12.22
C GLU A 40 -3.01 -13.73 12.80
N GLU A 41 -2.43 -12.68 12.23
CA GLU A 41 -1.22 -12.02 12.71
C GLU A 41 -1.41 -11.49 14.14
N ILE A 42 -2.54 -10.82 14.43
CA ILE A 42 -2.87 -10.35 15.80
C ILE A 42 -2.99 -11.52 16.79
N ALA A 43 -3.58 -12.64 16.37
CA ALA A 43 -3.74 -13.81 17.22
C ALA A 43 -2.39 -14.48 17.52
N GLU A 44 -1.50 -14.55 16.52
CA GLU A 44 -0.15 -15.03 16.66
C GLU A 44 0.66 -14.13 17.62
N GLU A 45 0.68 -12.81 17.42
CA GLU A 45 1.39 -11.87 18.30
C GLU A 45 0.92 -11.99 19.76
N LEU A 46 -0.38 -12.09 19.99
CA LEU A 46 -0.94 -12.27 21.34
C LEU A 46 -0.49 -13.59 21.99
N GLN A 47 -0.23 -14.64 21.19
CA GLN A 47 0.30 -15.90 21.71
C GLN A 47 1.78 -15.75 22.08
N TRP A 48 2.59 -15.12 21.23
CA TRP A 48 4.00 -14.84 21.51
C TRP A 48 4.18 -14.02 22.80
N GLU A 49 3.40 -12.94 22.97
CA GLU A 49 3.45 -12.12 24.19
C GLU A 49 3.15 -12.93 25.46
N LYS A 50 2.22 -13.88 25.39
CA LYS A 50 1.90 -14.76 26.53
C LYS A 50 3.03 -15.72 26.82
N GLU A 51 3.59 -16.36 25.79
CA GLU A 51 4.70 -17.30 25.95
C GLU A 51 5.94 -16.60 26.52
N GLU A 52 6.25 -15.39 26.04
CA GLU A 52 7.34 -14.57 26.56
C GLU A 52 7.10 -14.17 28.03
N ALA A 53 5.88 -13.74 28.38
CA ALA A 53 5.53 -13.40 29.75
C ALA A 53 5.56 -14.61 30.71
N GLU A 54 5.31 -15.82 30.24
CA GLU A 54 5.48 -17.04 31.05
C GLU A 54 6.96 -17.40 31.22
N LEU A 55 7.78 -17.30 30.16
CA LEU A 55 9.23 -17.52 30.24
C LEU A 55 9.91 -16.54 31.21
N ASP A 56 9.48 -15.27 31.22
CA ASP A 56 10.00 -14.25 32.13
C ASP A 56 9.63 -14.50 33.60
N LYS A 57 8.50 -15.18 33.88
CA LYS A 57 8.11 -15.53 35.25
C LYS A 57 8.91 -16.71 35.81
N ASP A 58 9.41 -17.57 34.92
CA ASP A 58 10.20 -18.76 35.26
C ASP A 58 11.71 -18.45 35.40
N LEU A 59 12.12 -17.19 35.21
CA LEU A 59 13.49 -16.65 35.34
C LEU A 59 13.72 -15.93 36.69
#